data_AF-A0A134A5R0-F1
#
_entry.id   AF-A0A134A5R0-F1
#
_cell.length_a   1.000
_cell.length_b   1.000
_cell.length_c   1.000
_cell.angle_alpha   90.00
_cell.angle_beta   90.00
_cell.angle_gamma   90.00
#
_symmetry.space_group_name_H-M   'P 1'
#
loop_
_entity.id
_entity.type
_entity.pdbx_description
1 polymer ?
#
loop_
_entity_poly.entity_id
_entity_poly.type
_entity_poly.pdbx_seq_one_letter_code
_entity_poly.pdbx_strand_id
1 'polypeptide(L)' 'MRISDLGRPTFLNPLTSLDPREPLTWLIVLLALAAVAAVIAFLALPQLEDQQRLVLAVALFAIIWAETYLMQRYQRRS' A
#
# COMPACT_ATOMS: atom_id res chain seq x y z
N MET A 1 27.88 12.05 -12.55
CA MET A 1 27.08 10.86 -12.17
C MET A 1 27.75 9.64 -12.75
N ARG A 2 28.06 8.62 -11.94
CA ARG A 2 28.74 7.39 -12.40
C ARG A 2 27.70 6.36 -12.84
N ILE A 3 28.01 5.59 -13.89
CA ILE A 3 27.14 4.51 -14.40
C ILE A 3 26.85 3.44 -13.33
N SER A 4 27.72 3.30 -12.31
CA SER A 4 27.52 2.42 -11.16
C SER A 4 26.30 2.78 -10.29
N ASP A 5 25.78 4.00 -10.39
CA ASP A 5 24.60 4.43 -9.63
C ASP A 5 23.29 3.98 -10.28
N LEU A 6 23.31 3.50 -11.54
CA LEU A 6 22.16 2.93 -12.25
C LEU A 6 21.81 1.51 -11.79
N GLY A 7 22.69 0.85 -11.05
CA GLY A 7 22.48 -0.50 -10.51
C GLY A 7 21.73 -0.54 -9.17
N ARG A 8 21.48 0.61 -8.54
CA ARG A 8 20.57 0.68 -7.40
C ARG A 8 19.20 1.03 -7.96
N PRO A 9 18.21 0.12 -7.89
CA PRO A 9 16.87 0.45 -8.32
C PRO A 9 16.30 1.46 -7.34
N THR A 10 16.49 2.75 -7.62
CA THR A 10 16.13 3.79 -6.65
C THR A 10 14.63 3.85 -6.42
N PHE A 11 13.80 3.37 -7.36
CA PHE A 11 12.34 3.31 -7.21
C PHE A 11 11.73 2.26 -8.15
N LEU A 12 12.32 1.06 -8.28
CA LEU A 12 11.58 -0.03 -8.95
C LEU A 12 10.40 -0.36 -8.05
N ASN A 13 9.21 -0.05 -8.56
CA ASN A 13 7.92 -0.25 -7.95
C ASN A 13 7.90 -1.59 -7.18
N PRO A 14 7.95 -1.58 -5.83
CA PRO A 14 8.06 -2.81 -5.04
C PRO A 14 6.88 -3.76 -5.30
N LEU A 15 5.77 -3.23 -5.83
CA LEU A 15 4.61 -4.01 -6.30
C LEU A 15 4.92 -4.88 -7.53
N THR A 16 5.82 -4.45 -8.42
CA THR A 16 6.18 -5.21 -9.64
C THR A 16 7.22 -6.32 -9.40
N SER A 17 7.90 -6.31 -8.26
CA SER A 17 8.83 -7.36 -7.85
C SER A 17 8.22 -8.36 -6.87
N LEU A 18 6.91 -8.28 -6.59
CA LEU A 18 6.24 -9.21 -5.68
C LEU A 18 6.07 -10.58 -6.36
N ASP A 19 6.52 -11.65 -5.70
CA ASP A 19 6.27 -13.02 -6.17
C ASP A 19 4.77 -13.36 -5.98
N PRO A 20 3.99 -13.59 -7.05
CA PRO A 20 2.57 -13.91 -6.96
C PRO A 20 2.28 -15.26 -6.30
N ARG A 21 3.29 -16.09 -6.06
CA ARG A 21 3.15 -17.39 -5.38
C ARG A 21 3.16 -17.25 -3.86
N GLU A 22 3.61 -16.12 -3.33
CA GLU A 22 3.63 -15.89 -1.89
C GLU A 22 2.27 -15.37 -1.36
N PRO A 23 1.75 -15.94 -0.26
CA PRO A 23 0.48 -15.47 0.32
C PRO A 23 0.57 -14.04 0.85
N LEU A 24 1.78 -13.58 1.22
CA LEU A 24 2.00 -12.23 1.73
C LEU A 24 1.89 -11.16 0.62
N THR A 25 2.26 -11.50 -0.61
CA THR A 25 2.06 -10.67 -1.81
C THR A 25 0.58 -10.36 -2.01
N TRP A 26 -0.28 -11.38 -1.96
CA TRP A 26 -1.72 -11.21 -2.12
C TRP A 26 -2.32 -10.32 -1.03
N LEU A 27 -1.85 -10.45 0.21
CA LEU A 27 -2.28 -9.59 1.30
C LEU A 27 -1.92 -8.12 1.06
N ILE A 28 -0.69 -7.84 0.59
CA ILE A 28 -0.26 -6.48 0.23
C ILE A 28 -1.16 -5.92 -0.89
N VAL A 29 -1.40 -6.69 -1.94
CA VAL A 29 -2.27 -6.25 -3.05
C VAL A 29 -3.69 -5.97 -2.60
N LEU A 30 -4.27 -6.83 -1.75
CA LEU A 30 -5.61 -6.62 -1.20
C LEU A 30 -5.71 -5.36 -0.34
N LEU A 31 -4.68 -5.07 0.46
CA LEU A 31 -4.61 -3.84 1.25
C LEU A 31 -4.50 -2.60 0.35
N ALA A 32 -3.68 -2.65 -0.70
CA ALA A 32 -3.59 -1.56 -1.67
C ALA A 32 -4.95 -1.28 -2.34
N LEU A 33 -5.67 -2.34 -2.75
CA LEU A 33 -7.02 -2.21 -3.31
C LEU A 33 -8.01 -1.62 -2.30
N ALA A 34 -7.94 -2.02 -1.03
CA ALA A 34 -8.76 -1.46 0.03
C ALA A 34 -8.46 0.04 0.27
N ALA A 35 -7.19 0.44 0.24
CA ALA A 35 -6.79 1.84 0.35
C ALA A 35 -7.37 2.67 -0.80
N VAL A 36 -7.26 2.18 -2.04
CA VAL A 36 -7.83 2.85 -3.22
C VAL A 36 -9.34 2.97 -3.09
N ALA A 37 -10.04 1.91 -2.68
CA ALA A 37 -11.49 1.95 -2.46
C ALA A 37 -11.88 2.97 -1.38
N ALA A 38 -11.13 3.07 -0.29
CA ALA A 38 -11.37 4.05 0.77
C ALA A 38 -11.15 5.50 0.28
N VAL A 39 -10.12 5.76 -0.53
CA VAL A 39 -9.92 7.08 -1.16
C VAL A 39 -11.07 7.42 -2.10
N ILE A 40 -11.51 6.47 -2.93
CA ILE A 40 -12.66 6.68 -3.82
C ILE A 40 -13.91 6.97 -3.00
N ALA A 41 -14.18 6.21 -1.94
CA ALA A 41 -15.31 6.45 -1.05
C ALA A 41 -15.26 7.87 -0.44
N PHE A 42 -14.09 8.31 0.00
CA PHE A 42 -13.90 9.65 0.57
C PHE A 42 -14.18 10.78 -0.44
N LEU A 43 -13.81 10.58 -1.71
CA LEU A 43 -13.98 11.60 -2.76
C LEU A 43 -15.36 11.57 -3.42
N ALA A 44 -15.93 10.37 -3.63
CA ALA A 44 -17.13 10.17 -4.42
C ALA A 44 -18.42 10.16 -3.61
N LEU A 45 -18.35 10.02 -2.28
CA LEU A 45 -19.52 10.03 -1.39
C LEU A 45 -19.56 11.33 -0.55
N PRO A 46 -20.08 12.44 -1.11
CA PRO A 46 -20.18 13.69 -0.37
C PRO A 46 -21.12 13.62 0.83
N GLN A 47 -22.05 12.65 0.82
CA GLN A 47 -23.06 12.40 1.84
C GLN A 47 -22.56 11.63 3.08
N LEU A 48 -21.26 11.30 3.16
CA LEU A 48 -20.69 10.70 4.36
C LEU A 48 -20.73 11.71 5.51
N GLU A 49 -21.37 11.32 6.61
CA GLU A 49 -21.38 12.08 7.86
C GLU A 49 -19.96 12.19 8.44
N ASP A 50 -19.71 13.22 9.25
CA ASP A 50 -18.39 13.49 9.84
C ASP A 50 -17.80 12.28 10.58
N GLN A 51 -18.65 11.51 11.27
CA GLN A 51 -18.26 10.28 11.95
C GLN A 51 -17.79 9.20 10.96
N GLN A 52 -18.49 9.01 9.83
CA GLN A 52 -18.13 8.02 8.83
C GLN A 52 -16.83 8.41 8.12
N ARG A 53 -16.62 9.70 7.85
CA ARG A 53 -15.38 10.24 7.30
C ARG A 53 -14.19 9.99 8.24
N LEU A 54 -14.38 10.20 9.54
CA LEU A 54 -13.36 9.91 10.55
C LEU A 54 -13.00 8.42 10.58
N VAL A 55 -14.00 7.53 10.57
CA VAL A 55 -13.77 6.07 10.52
C VAL A 55 -13.01 5.67 9.25
N LEU A 56 -13.39 6.21 8.09
CA LEU A 56 -12.69 6.00 6.82
C LEU A 56 -11.23 6.48 6.88
N ALA A 57 -10.98 7.64 7.46
CA ALA A 57 -9.63 8.18 7.62
C ALA A 57 -8.76 7.30 8.54
N VAL A 58 -9.32 6.84 9.66
CA VAL A 58 -8.64 5.92 10.58
C VAL A 58 -8.37 4.57 9.92
N ALA A 59 -9.33 4.04 9.16
CA ALA A 59 -9.17 2.81 8.41
C ALA A 59 -8.07 2.94 7.35
N LEU A 60 -8.05 4.06 6.60
CA LEU A 60 -7.00 4.34 5.62
C LEU A 60 -5.62 4.40 6.28
N PHE A 61 -5.50 5.07 7.42
CA PHE A 61 -4.26 5.12 8.19
C PHE A 61 -3.80 3.73 8.62
N ALA A 62 -4.70 2.90 9.14
CA ALA A 62 -4.40 1.54 9.54
C ALA A 62 -3.96 0.66 8.35
N ILE A 63 -4.59 0.82 7.19
CA ILE A 63 -4.22 0.11 5.96
C ILE A 63 -2.79 0.49 5.54
N ILE A 64 -2.48 1.79 5.47
CA ILE A 64 -1.14 2.28 5.08
C ILE A 64 -0.07 1.78 6.06
N TRP A 65 -0.36 1.81 7.37
CA TRP A 65 0.54 1.29 8.39
C TRP A 65 0.78 -0.21 8.22
N ALA A 66 -0.29 -0.99 8.01
CA ALA A 66 -0.21 -2.43 7.79
C ALA A 66 0.60 -2.77 6.52
N GLU A 67 0.38 -2.06 5.41
CA GLU A 67 1.17 -2.24 4.18
C GLU A 67 2.64 -1.94 4.42
N THR A 68 2.96 -0.84 5.10
CA THR A 68 4.34 -0.44 5.39
C THR A 68 5.05 -1.51 6.23
N TYR A 69 4.38 -2.02 7.26
CA TYR A 69 4.90 -3.10 8.11
C TYR A 69 5.10 -4.40 7.32
N LEU A 70 4.12 -4.79 6.49
CA LEU A 70 4.19 -6.00 5.68
C LEU A 70 5.29 -5.92 4.62
N MET A 71 5.46 -4.79 3.95
CA MET A 71 6.55 -4.57 2.99
C MET A 71 7.92 -4.65 3.67
N GLN A 72 8.08 -4.04 4.85
CA GLN A 72 9.32 -4.17 5.62
C GLN A 72 9.59 -5.63 6.02
N ARG A 73 8.55 -6.38 6.39
CA ARG A 73 8.68 -7.79 6.73
C ARG A 73 9.03 -8.65 5.51
N TYR A 74 8.44 -8.36 4.35
CA TYR A 74 8.72 -9.04 3.08
C TYR A 74 10.19 -8.86 2.69
N GLN A 75 10.68 -7.62 2.71
CA GLN A 75 12.07 -7.27 2.38
C GLN A 75 13.12 -7.93 3.29
N ARG A 76 12.76 -8.26 4.54
CA ARG A 76 13.66 -8.98 5.46
C ARG A 76 13.72 -10.49 5.20
N ARG A 77 12.78 -11.03 4.41
CA ARG A 77 12.71 -12.47 4.08
C ARG A 77 13.28 -12.80 2.71
N SER A 78 13.23 -11.86 1.77
CA SER A 78 13.86 -11.92 0.44
C SER A 78 15.35 -11.61 0.50
#